data_AF-A0A352JQX5-F1
#
_entry.id   AF-A0A352JQX5-F1
#
_cell.length_a   1.000
_cell.length_b   1.000
_cell.length_c   1.000
_cell.angle_alpha   90.00
_cell.angle_beta   90.00
_cell.angle_gamma   90.00
#
_symmetry.space_group_name_H-M   'P 1'
#
loop_
_entity.id
_entity.type
_entity.pdbx_description
1 polymer ?
#
loop_
_entity_poly.entity_id
_entity_poly.type
_entity_poly.pdbx_seq_one_letter_code
_entity_poly.pdbx_strand_id
1 'polypeptide(L)'
;PTNGIIYGSISTASGVVKAFRIKNSATLPRATTIATNNPLYTVGNFNTNTKKPAALLADAITILSGNWSDSRSSQALSQRTATATQVNASYMTGNSETGASGHSYNGGFENLVRFLENWDGTAFTWRGSAVALWYSRQTDGEISGSFYSPPNRDWAFDTDLLDVTKLPPGTPMVNIVQKSQWSQTFGN
;
A
#
# COMPACT_ATOMS: atom_id res chain seq x y z
N PRO A 1 14.43 12.50 3.81
CA PRO A 1 15.80 12.06 3.42
C PRO A 1 16.08 12.43 1.97
N THR A 2 17.32 12.75 1.61
CA THR A 2 17.70 13.26 0.28
C THR A 2 17.39 12.27 -0.85
N ASN A 3 17.61 10.97 -0.60
CA ASN A 3 17.30 9.88 -1.54
C ASN A 3 15.79 9.55 -1.68
N GLY A 4 14.92 10.24 -0.96
CA GLY A 4 13.47 10.00 -1.01
C GLY A 4 12.99 8.70 -0.36
N ILE A 5 13.86 7.94 0.32
CA ILE A 5 13.48 6.67 0.96
C ILE A 5 13.41 6.86 2.47
N ILE A 6 12.24 6.62 3.06
CA ILE A 6 12.02 6.63 4.51
C ILE A 6 11.84 5.18 4.95
N TYR A 7 12.72 4.70 5.82
CA TYR A 7 12.56 3.39 6.47
C TYR A 7 12.31 3.57 7.95
N GLY A 8 11.34 2.84 8.49
CA GLY A 8 11.06 2.79 9.92
C GLY A 8 10.70 1.37 10.34
N SER A 9 11.16 0.95 11.51
CA SER A 9 10.70 -0.28 12.15
C SER A 9 10.62 -0.10 13.65
N ILE A 10 9.62 -0.72 14.26
CA ILE A 10 9.45 -0.76 15.70
C ILE A 10 9.33 -2.22 16.09
N SER A 11 10.10 -2.63 17.10
CA SER A 11 9.99 -3.96 17.68
C SER A 11 8.59 -4.15 18.28
N THR A 12 7.99 -5.28 17.93
CA THR A 12 6.75 -5.75 18.52
C THR A 12 7.02 -6.17 19.97
N ALA A 13 6.18 -5.70 20.88
CA ALA A 13 6.11 -6.25 22.24
C ALA A 13 4.96 -7.28 22.24
N SER A 14 5.08 -8.33 23.06
CA SER A 14 4.06 -9.39 23.12
C SER A 14 2.66 -8.81 23.30
N GLY A 15 1.72 -9.24 22.45
CA GLY A 15 0.31 -8.85 22.50
C GLY A 15 -0.08 -7.52 21.86
N VAL A 16 0.86 -6.75 21.28
CA VAL A 16 0.55 -5.47 20.60
C VAL A 16 1.20 -5.37 19.22
N VAL A 17 0.36 -5.23 18.20
CA VAL A 17 0.80 -4.88 16.85
C VAL A 17 1.04 -3.38 16.79
N LYS A 18 2.29 -2.97 16.56
CA LYS A 18 2.64 -1.57 16.33
C LYS A 18 2.62 -1.28 14.84
N ALA A 19 2.13 -0.11 14.46
CA ALA A 19 2.01 0.28 13.08
C ALA A 19 2.50 1.71 12.85
N PHE A 20 3.00 1.97 11.65
CA PHE A 20 3.28 3.33 11.21
C PHE A 20 2.02 3.95 10.63
N ARG A 21 1.86 5.25 10.82
CA ARG A 21 0.74 6.00 10.27
C ARG A 21 1.22 7.22 9.52
N ILE A 22 0.75 7.35 8.29
CA ILE A 22 0.95 8.51 7.43
C ILE A 22 -0.35 9.31 7.44
N LYS A 23 -0.27 10.60 7.76
CA LYS A 23 -1.41 11.52 7.78
C LYS A 23 -1.03 12.82 7.07
N ASN A 24 -2.03 13.58 6.61
CA ASN A 24 -1.85 14.91 5.99
C ASN A 24 -0.89 14.88 4.80
N SER A 25 -0.95 13.82 3.99
CA SER A 25 0.03 13.55 2.93
C SER A 25 -0.55 13.72 1.54
N ALA A 26 -1.60 14.55 1.39
CA ALA A 26 -2.18 14.90 0.10
C ALA A 26 -1.14 15.54 -0.84
N THR A 27 -0.17 16.27 -0.29
CA THR A 27 0.97 16.82 -1.04
C THR A 27 2.26 16.16 -0.55
N LEU A 28 3.05 15.59 -1.45
CA LEU A 28 4.39 15.11 -1.15
C LEU A 28 5.44 16.13 -1.58
N PRO A 29 6.48 16.41 -0.76
CA PRO A 29 7.50 17.39 -1.11
C PRO A 29 8.43 16.91 -2.25
N ARG A 30 8.49 15.61 -2.50
CA ARG A 30 9.33 14.97 -3.54
C ARG A 30 8.86 13.53 -3.79
N ALA A 31 9.46 12.89 -4.80
CA ALA A 31 9.35 11.45 -5.00
C ALA A 31 9.75 10.71 -3.72
N THR A 32 8.89 9.81 -3.22
CA THR A 32 9.06 9.23 -1.88
C THR A 32 8.66 7.76 -1.81
N THR A 33 9.53 6.92 -1.27
CA THR A 33 9.21 5.54 -0.87
C THR A 33 9.21 5.43 0.64
N ILE A 34 8.13 4.90 1.21
CA ILE A 34 8.02 4.65 2.65
C ILE A 34 8.04 3.13 2.84
N ALA A 35 9.03 2.65 3.57
CA ALA A 35 9.26 1.24 3.82
C ALA A 35 9.23 0.92 5.32
N THR A 36 8.61 -0.20 5.69
CA THR A 36 8.59 -0.67 7.06
C THR A 36 8.39 -2.18 7.14
N ASN A 37 8.93 -2.80 8.18
CA ASN A 37 8.63 -4.19 8.52
C ASN A 37 7.32 -4.32 9.30
N ASN A 38 6.66 -3.22 9.67
CA ASN A 38 5.42 -3.19 10.44
C ASN A 38 4.22 -2.92 9.52
N PRO A 39 2.98 -3.08 10.00
CA PRO A 39 1.81 -2.57 9.28
C PRO A 39 1.89 -1.05 9.09
N LEU A 40 1.31 -0.57 7.99
CA LEU A 40 1.29 0.83 7.61
C LEU A 40 -0.14 1.29 7.36
N TYR A 41 -0.48 2.45 7.90
CA TYR A 41 -1.78 3.09 7.75
C TYR A 41 -1.64 4.39 6.99
N THR A 42 -2.46 4.63 5.97
CA THR A 42 -2.66 5.97 5.42
C THR A 42 -3.95 6.56 5.97
N VAL A 43 -3.95 7.85 6.32
CA VAL A 43 -5.16 8.55 6.79
C VAL A 43 -5.47 9.72 5.87
N GLY A 44 -6.64 9.64 5.23
CA GLY A 44 -7.10 10.59 4.22
C GLY A 44 -6.33 10.48 2.91
N ASN A 45 -6.40 11.55 2.11
CA ASN A 45 -5.78 11.60 0.81
C ASN A 45 -4.25 11.49 0.89
N PHE A 46 -3.67 10.71 -0.02
CA PHE A 46 -2.22 10.56 -0.16
C PHE A 46 -1.80 10.86 -1.60
N ASN A 47 -0.89 11.82 -1.76
CA ASN A 47 -0.23 12.18 -3.02
C ASN A 47 -1.22 12.57 -4.15
N THR A 48 -2.24 13.35 -3.80
CA THR A 48 -3.28 13.82 -4.73
C THR A 48 -2.94 15.17 -5.36
N ASN A 49 -2.22 16.02 -4.63
CA ASN A 49 -1.84 17.36 -5.09
C ASN A 49 -0.50 17.28 -5.80
N THR A 50 -0.50 17.55 -7.11
CA THR A 50 0.71 17.51 -7.95
C THR A 50 1.49 16.20 -7.75
N LYS A 51 0.84 15.09 -8.12
CA LYS A 51 1.30 13.71 -7.91
C LYS A 51 2.82 13.56 -8.12
N LYS A 52 3.48 12.92 -7.16
CA LYS A 52 4.90 12.53 -7.21
C LYS A 52 5.04 11.01 -7.34
N PRO A 53 6.15 10.49 -7.86
CA PRO A 53 6.44 9.06 -7.75
C PRO A 53 6.44 8.62 -6.28
N ALA A 54 5.58 7.67 -5.92
CA ALA A 54 5.46 7.22 -4.53
C ALA A 54 5.22 5.72 -4.41
N ALA A 55 5.83 5.11 -3.39
CA ALA A 55 5.59 3.71 -3.04
C ALA A 55 5.46 3.50 -1.54
N LEU A 56 4.59 2.57 -1.16
CA LEU A 56 4.38 2.10 0.22
C LEU A 56 4.75 0.61 0.30
N LEU A 57 5.78 0.32 1.09
CA LEU A 57 6.34 -1.02 1.31
C LEU A 57 6.12 -1.38 2.78
N ALA A 58 5.23 -2.32 3.08
CA ALA A 58 4.86 -2.61 4.48
C ALA A 58 4.40 -4.05 4.69
N ASP A 59 4.49 -4.58 5.91
CA ASP A 59 3.99 -5.93 6.23
C ASP A 59 2.53 -6.11 5.77
N ALA A 60 1.71 -5.11 6.05
CA ALA A 60 0.36 -4.94 5.53
C ALA A 60 0.02 -3.45 5.41
N ILE A 61 -0.83 -3.08 4.45
CA ILE A 61 -1.30 -1.70 4.27
C ILE A 61 -2.79 -1.60 4.62
N THR A 62 -3.15 -0.59 5.41
CA THR A 62 -4.55 -0.25 5.74
C THR A 62 -4.85 1.18 5.31
N ILE A 63 -5.97 1.36 4.61
CA ILE A 63 -6.44 2.67 4.18
C ILE A 63 -7.52 3.15 5.15
N LEU A 64 -7.31 4.33 5.72
CA LEU A 64 -8.26 5.03 6.56
C LEU A 64 -8.63 6.35 5.87
N SER A 65 -9.90 6.70 5.93
CA SER A 65 -10.44 7.90 5.33
C SER A 65 -10.08 9.17 6.11
N GLY A 66 -10.41 10.33 5.54
CA GLY A 66 -10.26 11.61 6.23
C GLY A 66 -11.11 11.75 7.49
N ASN A 67 -12.17 10.94 7.63
CA ASN A 67 -13.08 10.94 8.79
C ASN A 67 -12.66 9.98 9.91
N TRP A 68 -11.56 9.25 9.75
CA TRP A 68 -11.09 8.32 10.77
C TRP A 68 -10.82 9.02 12.11
N SER A 69 -11.35 8.43 13.19
CA SER A 69 -11.07 8.84 14.57
C SER A 69 -10.62 7.65 15.40
N ASP A 70 -9.45 7.74 16.03
CA ASP A 70 -8.93 6.69 16.91
C ASP A 70 -9.84 6.40 18.09
N SER A 71 -10.56 7.41 18.61
CA SER A 71 -11.53 7.23 19.70
C SER A 71 -12.70 6.31 19.32
N ARG A 72 -12.93 6.12 18.01
CA ARG A 72 -13.98 5.24 17.47
C ARG A 72 -13.45 3.90 16.99
N SER A 73 -12.16 3.62 17.12
CA SER A 73 -11.52 2.41 16.58
C SER A 73 -12.12 1.10 17.12
N SER A 74 -12.59 1.10 18.37
CA SER A 74 -13.26 -0.05 19.02
C SER A 74 -14.78 -0.04 18.86
N GLN A 75 -15.36 0.98 18.21
CA GLN A 75 -16.80 1.11 18.06
C GLN A 75 -17.33 0.29 16.89
N ALA A 76 -18.64 0.08 16.87
CA ALA A 76 -19.34 -0.60 15.78
C ALA A 76 -19.02 0.07 14.43
N LEU A 77 -19.04 -0.73 13.35
CA LEU A 77 -18.74 -0.27 11.99
C LEU A 77 -19.60 0.94 11.56
N SER A 78 -20.86 0.99 12.00
CA SER A 78 -21.79 2.10 11.76
C SER A 78 -21.35 3.44 12.36
N GLN A 79 -20.41 3.44 13.31
CA GLN A 79 -19.84 4.65 13.91
C GLN A 79 -18.52 5.09 13.25
N ARG A 80 -18.02 4.29 12.30
CA ARG A 80 -16.76 4.50 11.58
C ARG A 80 -17.03 4.77 10.10
N THR A 81 -17.92 5.69 9.79
CA THR A 81 -18.29 6.02 8.39
C THR A 81 -17.14 6.67 7.65
N ALA A 82 -16.74 6.09 6.52
CA ALA A 82 -15.67 6.61 5.69
C ALA A 82 -16.11 7.84 4.88
N THR A 83 -15.13 8.59 4.39
CA THR A 83 -15.31 9.61 3.35
C THR A 83 -14.49 9.26 2.12
N ALA A 84 -14.90 9.77 0.95
CA ALA A 84 -14.18 9.58 -0.29
C ALA A 84 -12.68 9.88 -0.12
N THR A 85 -11.83 8.94 -0.53
CA THR A 85 -10.39 8.98 -0.30
C THR A 85 -9.65 8.57 -1.56
N GLN A 86 -8.58 9.28 -1.87
CA GLN A 86 -7.71 8.97 -2.99
C GLN A 86 -6.26 8.74 -2.53
N VAL A 87 -5.66 7.65 -3.00
CA VAL A 87 -4.26 7.32 -2.76
C VAL A 87 -3.56 7.05 -4.08
N ASN A 88 -2.52 7.84 -4.37
CA ASN A 88 -1.65 7.62 -5.53
C ASN A 88 -0.29 7.09 -5.05
N ALA A 89 -0.10 5.77 -5.09
CA ALA A 89 1.14 5.11 -4.69
C ALA A 89 1.19 3.68 -5.22
N SER A 90 2.38 3.19 -5.55
CA SER A 90 2.61 1.75 -5.73
C SER A 90 2.72 1.03 -4.39
N TYR A 91 2.26 -0.22 -4.33
CA TYR A 91 2.27 -1.04 -3.14
C TYR A 91 3.18 -2.25 -3.31
N MET A 92 3.90 -2.58 -2.24
CA MET A 92 4.49 -3.89 -2.04
C MET A 92 4.16 -4.29 -0.61
N THR A 93 3.28 -5.29 -0.48
CA THR A 93 2.65 -5.60 0.80
C THR A 93 2.38 -7.09 0.95
N GLY A 94 2.12 -7.51 2.18
CA GLY A 94 1.59 -8.84 2.47
C GLY A 94 0.07 -8.86 2.48
N ASN A 95 -0.49 -10.05 2.26
CA ASN A 95 -1.91 -10.35 2.46
C ASN A 95 -2.07 -11.42 3.56
N SER A 96 -3.28 -11.67 4.07
CA SER A 96 -3.51 -12.85 4.91
C SER A 96 -3.53 -14.13 4.06
N GLU A 97 -3.31 -15.29 4.66
CA GLU A 97 -3.41 -16.58 3.96
C GLU A 97 -4.89 -16.94 3.70
N THR A 98 -5.21 -17.33 2.47
CA THR A 98 -6.56 -17.81 2.12
C THR A 98 -6.81 -19.16 2.76
N GLY A 99 -7.90 -19.30 3.52
CA GLY A 99 -8.28 -20.60 4.08
C GLY A 99 -7.32 -21.10 5.17
N ALA A 100 -6.55 -20.21 5.80
CA ALA A 100 -5.85 -20.54 7.04
C ALA A 100 -6.83 -21.13 8.07
N SER A 101 -6.33 -21.94 9.00
CA SER A 101 -7.20 -22.64 9.97
C SER A 101 -8.08 -21.64 10.73
N GLY A 102 -9.41 -21.70 10.51
CA GLY A 102 -10.37 -20.77 11.10
C GLY A 102 -10.62 -19.49 10.30
N HIS A 103 -10.11 -19.37 9.07
CA HIS A 103 -10.26 -18.20 8.21
C HIS A 103 -10.97 -18.56 6.91
N SER A 104 -11.83 -17.65 6.45
CA SER A 104 -12.48 -17.73 5.13
C SER A 104 -11.54 -17.32 3.98
N TYR A 105 -12.08 -17.28 2.76
CA TYR A 105 -11.40 -16.66 1.63
C TYR A 105 -11.03 -15.20 1.93
N ASN A 106 -9.76 -14.83 1.70
CA ASN A 106 -9.24 -13.52 2.07
C ASN A 106 -9.67 -12.38 1.12
N GLY A 107 -10.29 -12.68 -0.03
CA GLY A 107 -10.71 -11.69 -1.01
C GLY A 107 -9.64 -11.23 -2.01
N GLY A 108 -8.45 -11.86 -2.06
CA GLY A 108 -7.47 -11.59 -3.11
C GLY A 108 -7.00 -10.14 -3.19
N PHE A 109 -7.04 -9.57 -4.40
CA PHE A 109 -6.56 -8.21 -4.66
C PHE A 109 -7.44 -7.14 -4.01
N GLU A 110 -8.74 -7.42 -3.94
CA GLU A 110 -9.80 -6.58 -3.39
C GLU A 110 -9.61 -6.26 -1.91
N ASN A 111 -8.78 -7.06 -1.23
CA ASN A 111 -8.41 -6.96 0.18
C ASN A 111 -6.90 -6.92 0.42
N LEU A 112 -6.08 -6.77 -0.65
CA LEU A 112 -4.64 -6.64 -0.52
C LEU A 112 -4.27 -5.42 0.34
N VAL A 113 -5.05 -4.34 0.21
CA VAL A 113 -5.11 -3.29 1.23
C VAL A 113 -6.36 -3.48 2.08
N ARG A 114 -6.26 -3.14 3.36
CA ARG A 114 -7.34 -3.32 4.33
C ARG A 114 -8.15 -2.06 4.54
N PHE A 115 -9.40 -2.25 4.97
CA PHE A 115 -10.33 -1.20 5.33
C PHE A 115 -10.92 -1.51 6.71
N LEU A 116 -11.01 -0.48 7.57
CA LEU A 116 -11.52 -0.60 8.94
C LEU A 116 -12.70 0.35 9.21
N GLU A 117 -13.36 0.81 8.15
CA GLU A 117 -14.44 1.79 8.20
C GLU A 117 -15.64 1.27 7.40
N ASN A 118 -16.81 1.89 7.60
CA ASN A 118 -17.94 1.66 6.73
C ASN A 118 -17.73 2.46 5.43
N TRP A 119 -17.42 1.76 4.34
CA TRP A 119 -17.24 2.35 3.01
C TRP A 119 -18.46 2.18 2.09
N ASP A 120 -19.60 1.74 2.62
CA ASP A 120 -20.81 1.58 1.82
C ASP A 120 -21.18 2.88 1.08
N GLY A 121 -21.41 2.77 -0.23
CA GLY A 121 -21.63 3.90 -1.14
C GLY A 121 -20.46 4.87 -1.30
N THR A 122 -19.31 4.64 -0.66
CA THR A 122 -18.17 5.58 -0.61
C THR A 122 -17.04 5.13 -1.53
N ALA A 123 -16.52 6.06 -2.34
CA ALA A 123 -15.44 5.76 -3.28
C ALA A 123 -14.05 5.72 -2.62
N PHE A 124 -13.27 4.72 -3.00
CA PHE A 124 -11.83 4.71 -2.81
C PHE A 124 -11.14 4.67 -4.18
N THR A 125 -10.43 5.75 -4.52
CA THR A 125 -9.68 5.88 -5.76
C THR A 125 -8.22 5.55 -5.53
N TRP A 126 -7.68 4.62 -6.32
CA TRP A 126 -6.28 4.24 -6.27
C TRP A 126 -5.65 4.26 -7.67
N ARG A 127 -4.46 4.86 -7.74
CA ARG A 127 -3.56 4.78 -8.91
C ARG A 127 -2.19 4.31 -8.45
N GLY A 128 -1.72 3.21 -9.02
CA GLY A 128 -0.39 2.68 -8.73
C GLY A 128 -0.15 1.33 -9.40
N SER A 129 0.87 0.63 -8.95
CA SER A 129 1.05 -0.81 -9.18
C SER A 129 1.06 -1.52 -7.84
N ALA A 130 0.75 -2.81 -7.81
CA ALA A 130 0.73 -3.55 -6.56
C ALA A 130 1.42 -4.89 -6.73
N VAL A 131 2.23 -5.25 -5.73
CA VAL A 131 2.92 -6.54 -5.66
C VAL A 131 2.63 -7.16 -4.30
N ALA A 132 2.06 -8.36 -4.31
CA ALA A 132 1.84 -9.17 -3.12
C ALA A 132 2.95 -10.23 -3.04
N LEU A 133 3.93 -10.05 -2.15
CA LEU A 133 5.13 -10.91 -2.11
C LEU A 133 5.17 -11.86 -0.90
N TRP A 134 4.35 -11.65 0.13
CA TRP A 134 4.38 -12.46 1.35
C TRP A 134 3.00 -12.57 2.00
N TYR A 135 2.90 -13.47 2.98
CA TYR A 135 1.82 -13.42 3.96
C TYR A 135 2.21 -12.47 5.10
N SER A 136 1.32 -11.54 5.44
CA SER A 136 1.50 -10.63 6.57
C SER A 136 1.64 -11.43 7.87
N ARG A 137 2.63 -11.08 8.70
CA ARG A 137 2.89 -11.77 9.99
C ARG A 137 2.41 -10.99 11.20
N GLN A 138 1.99 -9.73 11.00
CA GLN A 138 1.49 -8.86 12.07
C GLN A 138 0.01 -8.52 11.90
N THR A 139 -0.55 -8.74 10.72
CA THR A 139 -1.96 -8.53 10.49
C THR A 139 -2.43 -9.70 9.65
N ASP A 140 -2.67 -10.82 10.30
CA ASP A 140 -3.03 -12.12 9.73
C ASP A 140 -4.46 -12.54 10.07
N GLY A 141 -5.16 -11.79 10.92
CA GLY A 141 -6.54 -12.03 11.33
C GLY A 141 -7.56 -12.12 10.18
N GLU A 142 -8.64 -12.88 10.41
CA GLU A 142 -9.72 -13.05 9.45
C GLU A 142 -10.40 -11.71 9.13
N ILE A 143 -10.70 -11.46 7.85
CA ILE A 143 -11.47 -10.30 7.42
C ILE A 143 -12.94 -10.55 7.71
N SER A 144 -13.55 -9.71 8.54
CA SER A 144 -14.94 -9.87 8.98
C SER A 144 -15.79 -8.64 8.67
N GLY A 145 -17.02 -8.86 8.21
CA GLY A 145 -18.02 -7.80 8.02
C GLY A 145 -18.37 -7.01 9.29
N SER A 146 -17.93 -7.46 10.48
CA SER A 146 -18.08 -6.72 11.74
C SER A 146 -17.24 -5.43 11.80
N PHE A 147 -16.14 -5.35 11.04
CA PHE A 147 -15.25 -4.19 11.00
C PHE A 147 -14.83 -3.79 9.58
N TYR A 148 -15.24 -4.55 8.57
CA TYR A 148 -14.94 -4.32 7.16
C TYR A 148 -16.21 -4.06 6.37
N SER A 149 -16.18 -3.04 5.52
CA SER A 149 -17.14 -2.79 4.45
C SER A 149 -16.35 -2.38 3.20
N PRO A 150 -16.62 -2.96 2.02
CA PRO A 150 -15.86 -2.65 0.81
C PRO A 150 -16.24 -1.26 0.26
N PRO A 151 -15.27 -0.49 -0.27
CA PRO A 151 -15.58 0.74 -0.98
C PRO A 151 -16.08 0.50 -2.40
N ASN A 152 -16.66 1.54 -3.00
CA ASN A 152 -16.73 1.65 -4.46
C ASN A 152 -15.31 1.82 -5.00
N ARG A 153 -14.80 0.77 -5.66
CA ARG A 153 -13.40 0.68 -6.10
C ARG A 153 -13.21 1.37 -7.44
N ASP A 154 -12.49 2.49 -7.43
CA ASP A 154 -11.96 3.12 -8.64
C ASP A 154 -10.45 2.88 -8.69
N TRP A 155 -10.06 1.68 -9.13
CA TRP A 155 -8.68 1.19 -9.07
C TRP A 155 -8.13 1.03 -10.48
N ALA A 156 -6.99 1.65 -10.74
CA ALA A 156 -6.34 1.54 -12.04
C ALA A 156 -4.82 1.57 -11.92
N PHE A 157 -4.16 0.92 -12.87
CA PHE A 157 -2.71 1.03 -13.03
C PHE A 157 -2.31 2.49 -13.27
N ASP A 158 -1.25 2.94 -12.61
CA ASP A 158 -0.69 4.26 -12.87
C ASP A 158 0.21 4.24 -14.10
N THR A 159 -0.25 4.84 -15.19
CA THR A 159 0.47 4.87 -16.47
C THR A 159 1.78 5.65 -16.41
N ASP A 160 1.98 6.51 -15.39
CA ASP A 160 3.30 7.13 -15.17
C ASP A 160 4.39 6.10 -14.89
N LEU A 161 4.06 4.90 -14.40
CA LEU A 161 5.03 3.84 -14.11
C LEU A 161 5.61 3.19 -15.38
N LEU A 162 5.08 3.52 -16.57
CA LEU A 162 5.70 3.12 -17.84
C LEU A 162 6.94 3.98 -18.18
N ASP A 163 7.10 5.11 -17.50
CA ASP A 163 8.27 5.99 -17.61
C ASP A 163 9.23 5.72 -16.45
N VAL A 164 10.43 5.23 -16.78
CA VAL A 164 11.48 4.90 -15.81
C VAL A 164 11.86 6.09 -14.91
N THR A 165 11.71 7.32 -15.40
CA THR A 165 12.04 8.54 -14.64
C THR A 165 10.97 8.92 -13.61
N LYS A 166 9.79 8.30 -13.71
CA LYS A 166 8.65 8.50 -12.81
C LYS A 166 8.43 7.32 -11.86
N LEU A 167 9.39 6.41 -11.77
CA LEU A 167 9.34 5.33 -10.79
C LEU A 167 9.60 5.85 -9.37
N PRO A 168 8.92 5.30 -8.35
CA PRO A 168 9.24 5.59 -6.96
C PRO A 168 10.72 5.31 -6.64
N PRO A 169 11.35 6.09 -5.73
CA PRO A 169 12.74 5.87 -5.35
C PRO A 169 12.98 4.44 -4.84
N GLY A 170 14.01 3.77 -5.36
CA GLY A 170 14.31 2.38 -4.97
C GLY A 170 13.37 1.32 -5.55
N THR A 171 12.63 1.65 -6.63
CA THR A 171 11.82 0.66 -7.37
C THR A 171 12.71 -0.52 -7.82
N PRO A 172 12.35 -1.77 -7.50
CA PRO A 172 13.09 -2.94 -7.96
C PRO A 172 13.14 -2.99 -9.49
N MET A 173 14.31 -3.25 -10.04
CA MET A 173 14.51 -3.43 -11.49
C MET A 173 15.11 -4.80 -11.74
N VAL A 174 14.47 -5.57 -12.64
CA VAL A 174 15.03 -6.81 -13.17
C VAL A 174 15.78 -6.48 -14.45
N ASN A 175 17.09 -6.70 -14.45
CA ASN A 175 17.92 -6.52 -15.64
C ASN A 175 18.27 -7.88 -16.22
N ILE A 176 18.10 -8.05 -17.53
CA ILE A 176 18.53 -9.23 -18.25
C ILE A 176 19.82 -8.89 -18.99
N VAL A 177 20.87 -9.67 -18.75
CA VAL A 177 22.11 -9.57 -19.52
C VAL A 177 21.99 -10.53 -20.71
N GLN A 178 21.96 -9.97 -21.92
CA GLN A 178 21.99 -10.76 -23.16
C GLN A 178 23.37 -10.64 -23.80
N LYS A 179 24.07 -11.77 -23.95
CA LYS A 179 25.27 -11.83 -24.81
C LYS A 179 24.82 -11.74 -26.27
N SER A 180 25.34 -10.75 -26.99
CA SER A 180 25.27 -10.68 -28.45
C SER A 180 26.55 -11.21 -29.09
N GLN A 181 26.56 -11.34 -30.41
CA GLN A 181 27.72 -11.82 -31.16
C GLN A 181 28.91 -10.89 -31.02
N TRP A 182 30.10 -11.49 -30.97
CA TRP A 182 31.37 -10.80 -31.08
C TRP A 182 31.85 -10.92 -32.52
N SER A 183 32.19 -9.80 -33.16
CA SER A 183 32.96 -9.81 -34.40
C SER A 183 34.21 -8.97 -34.24
N GLN A 184 35.31 -9.47 -34.81
CA GLN A 184 36.57 -8.76 -34.95
C GLN A 184 36.79 -8.55 -36.43
N THR A 185 36.86 -7.29 -36.85
CA THR A 185 37.24 -6.92 -38.21
C THR A 185 38.72 -6.58 -38.23
N PHE A 186 39.46 -7.24 -39.12
CA PHE A 186 40.82 -6.84 -39.48
C PHE A 186 40.72 -6.02 -40.78
N GLY A 187 41.35 -4.85 -40.80
CA GLY A 187 41.47 -4.04 -42.02
C GLY A 187 42.50 -4.64 -42.98
N ASN A 188 42.18 -4.63 -44.27
CA ASN A 188 43.08 -5.02 -45.36
C ASN A 188 44.27 -4.08 -45.49
#